data_AF-A0A524N9T3-F1
#
_entry.id   AF-A0A524N9T3-F1
#
_cell.length_a   1.000
_cell.length_b   1.000
_cell.length_c   1.000
_cell.angle_alpha   90.00
_cell.angle_beta   90.00
_cell.angle_gamma   90.00
#
_symmetry.space_group_name_H-M   'P 1'
#
loop_
_entity.id
_entity.type
_entity.pdbx_description
1 polymer ?
#
loop_
_entity_poly.entity_id
_entity_poly.type
_entity_poly.pdbx_seq_one_letter_code
_entity_poly.pdbx_strand_id
1 'polypeptide(L)'
;MNATALAMIIPAPALWLIHVAWRRDITWMRAVTTSAKVALLSTLVSLWWIVMLMIQGRYGADVLAYSESLESVSFTSTSTEVVRGLGYWLFYIRDSFAATTTASLDYLASIKTIAIGVALLASCLVGIVTTRWAHRRFAALLIGAGTILAVGVHPIDDPSPVMSVLLGDGEGGLALALRSSTRAVPVLVLGLALGAAMTVSALRGIRLRVPLTDSRLRADAVLAVAVAILAVANLPALRTGGFVDPALERDADPPASWLDAAAHLDGLPEGYRVLQVPGTEFGAYRWGYTVDQPLPALTERPLVTRDLLPLGSAPAMDLVFALDDRFQEGTLDVAGVAPVARLLGVDTVWVTGDVAFDRFRLARPEIVDDLLTSPAAIDAGLLPPVRFGRPTTMQADWPTVDEQSISDDRVGAPIAPVTLVPISDPVPTVRVKTDEIVLSGDGAGIVDAAGAGVIDGTELIRYSASLEDGLVDALRSASRLVVTDTNRDRAHHWRSS
;
A
#
# COMPACT_ATOMS: atom_id res chain seq x y z
N MET A 1 4.48 -5.17 10.46
CA MET A 1 3.87 -4.71 11.73
C MET A 1 3.94 -3.19 11.81
N ASN A 2 2.88 -2.53 12.30
CA ASN A 2 2.80 -1.06 12.29
C ASN A 2 3.09 -0.45 13.67
N ALA A 3 4.36 -0.13 13.96
CA ALA A 3 4.77 0.41 15.25
C ALA A 3 4.12 1.78 15.57
N THR A 4 3.91 2.61 14.56
CA THR A 4 3.31 3.95 14.75
C THR A 4 1.86 3.86 15.21
N ALA A 5 1.08 2.87 14.74
CA ALA A 5 -0.29 2.66 15.21
C ALA A 5 -0.35 2.36 16.71
N LEU A 6 0.61 1.57 17.22
CA LEU A 6 0.76 1.31 18.65
C LEU A 6 1.15 2.56 19.42
N ALA A 7 2.10 3.35 18.89
CA ALA A 7 2.50 4.61 19.51
C ALA A 7 1.33 5.59 19.65
N MET A 8 0.47 5.69 18.62
CA MET A 8 -0.68 6.60 18.61
C MET A 8 -1.78 6.26 19.62
N ILE A 9 -1.81 5.03 20.16
CA ILE A 9 -2.78 4.63 21.20
C ILE A 9 -2.22 4.66 22.64
N ILE A 10 -0.91 4.77 22.84
CA ILE A 10 -0.25 4.92 24.16
C ILE A 10 -0.84 6.08 25.01
N PRO A 11 -1.26 7.22 24.43
CA PRO A 11 -1.88 8.28 25.21
C PRO A 11 -3.07 7.82 26.05
N ALA A 12 -3.85 6.83 25.62
CA ALA A 12 -5.01 6.37 26.38
C ALA A 12 -4.65 5.81 27.78
N PRO A 13 -3.82 4.75 27.91
CA PRO A 13 -3.38 4.26 29.21
C PRO A 13 -2.51 5.26 29.99
N ALA A 14 -1.72 6.10 29.31
CA ALA A 14 -0.91 7.13 29.97
C ALA A 14 -1.80 8.20 30.64
N LEU A 15 -2.79 8.73 29.91
CA LEU A 15 -3.76 9.69 30.43
C LEU A 15 -4.59 9.11 31.57
N TRP A 16 -4.88 7.80 31.54
CA TRP A 16 -5.57 7.13 32.65
C TRP A 16 -4.74 7.21 33.93
N LEU A 17 -3.48 6.77 33.88
CA LEU A 17 -2.59 6.76 35.05
C LEU A 17 -2.33 8.18 35.59
N ILE A 18 -2.14 9.15 34.70
CA ILE A 18 -2.03 10.57 35.07
C ILE A 18 -3.31 11.05 35.75
N HIS A 19 -4.48 10.72 35.19
CA HIS A 19 -5.77 11.13 35.71
C HIS A 19 -6.03 10.57 37.12
N VAL A 20 -5.81 9.27 37.34
CA VAL A 20 -6.04 8.65 38.66
C VAL A 20 -5.00 9.08 39.70
N ALA A 21 -3.75 9.36 39.29
CA ALA A 21 -2.74 9.92 40.18
C ALA A 21 -3.05 11.37 40.58
N TRP A 22 -3.49 12.20 39.63
CA TRP A 22 -3.91 13.57 39.90
C TRP A 22 -5.12 13.62 40.84
N ARG A 23 -6.06 12.69 40.69
CA ARG A 23 -7.19 12.52 41.63
C ARG A 23 -6.80 11.97 42.99
N ARG A 24 -5.55 11.54 43.17
CA ARG A 24 -5.03 10.88 44.38
C ARG A 24 -5.72 9.54 44.69
N ASP A 25 -6.32 8.90 43.69
CA ASP A 25 -6.85 7.53 43.81
C ASP A 25 -5.68 6.51 43.93
N ILE A 26 -4.52 6.86 43.35
CA ILE A 26 -3.24 6.17 43.51
C ILE A 26 -2.11 7.19 43.77
N THR A 27 -0.98 6.71 44.29
CA THR A 27 0.24 7.52 44.40
C THR A 27 0.94 7.63 43.04
N TRP A 28 1.69 8.71 42.81
CA TRP A 28 2.54 8.85 41.62
C TRP A 28 3.56 7.72 41.49
N MET A 29 4.10 7.23 42.61
CA MET A 29 4.98 6.05 42.63
C MET A 29 4.26 4.80 42.11
N ARG A 30 2.99 4.59 42.49
CA ARG A 30 2.19 3.47 41.97
C ARG A 30 1.93 3.62 40.46
N ALA A 31 1.65 4.84 39.98
CA ALA A 31 1.51 5.10 38.55
C ALA A 31 2.80 4.74 37.79
N VAL A 32 3.95 5.27 38.22
CA VAL A 32 5.26 5.00 37.60
C VAL A 32 5.63 3.53 37.63
N THR A 33 5.47 2.86 38.79
CA THR A 33 5.79 1.42 38.90
C THR A 33 4.86 0.55 38.06
N THR A 34 3.58 0.92 37.93
CA THR A 34 2.64 0.22 37.04
C THR A 34 3.04 0.45 35.58
N SER A 35 3.32 1.69 35.17
CA SER A 35 3.82 2.01 33.83
C SER A 35 5.09 1.24 33.50
N ALA A 36 6.06 1.19 34.42
CA ALA A 36 7.32 0.49 34.21
C ALA A 36 7.12 -1.03 34.05
N LYS A 37 6.25 -1.64 34.85
CA LYS A 37 5.91 -3.08 34.71
C LYS A 37 5.23 -3.37 33.38
N VAL A 38 4.25 -2.55 32.99
CA VAL A 38 3.54 -2.71 31.72
C VAL A 38 4.50 -2.50 30.55
N ALA A 39 5.33 -1.45 30.59
CA ALA A 39 6.32 -1.18 29.55
C ALA A 39 7.29 -2.35 29.41
N LEU A 40 7.86 -2.86 30.51
CA LEU A 40 8.76 -4.00 30.48
C LEU A 40 8.10 -5.24 29.87
N LEU A 41 6.91 -5.62 30.32
CA LEU A 41 6.19 -6.79 29.80
C LEU A 41 5.85 -6.61 28.32
N SER A 42 5.33 -5.43 27.94
CA SER A 42 5.01 -5.11 26.54
C SER A 42 6.25 -5.15 25.67
N THR A 43 7.39 -4.62 26.11
CA THR A 43 8.66 -4.66 25.37
C THR A 43 9.17 -6.08 25.22
N LEU A 44 9.11 -6.91 26.27
CA LEU A 44 9.54 -8.31 26.20
C LEU A 44 8.69 -9.12 25.20
N VAL A 45 7.35 -8.96 25.26
CA VAL A 45 6.43 -9.59 24.30
C VAL A 45 6.64 -9.04 22.88
N SER A 46 7.08 -7.78 22.77
CA SER A 46 7.30 -7.10 21.50
C SER A 46 8.69 -7.26 20.91
N LEU A 47 9.61 -7.91 21.62
CA LEU A 47 11.02 -7.93 21.25
C LEU A 47 11.24 -8.52 19.86
N TRP A 48 10.48 -9.55 19.50
CA TRP A 48 10.62 -10.24 18.21
C TRP A 48 10.41 -9.31 17.01
N TRP A 49 9.37 -8.49 17.02
CA TRP A 49 9.08 -7.56 15.92
C TRP A 49 9.87 -6.27 16.04
N ILE A 50 10.27 -5.84 17.24
CA ILE A 50 11.20 -4.71 17.42
C ILE A 50 12.54 -5.05 16.75
N VAL A 51 13.06 -6.27 16.97
CA VAL A 51 14.26 -6.76 16.29
C VAL A 51 14.07 -6.79 14.77
N MET A 52 12.94 -7.29 14.29
CA MET A 52 12.61 -7.27 12.86
C MET A 52 12.64 -5.85 12.26
N LEU A 53 12.04 -4.86 12.95
CA LEU A 53 12.06 -3.46 12.51
C LEU A 53 13.45 -2.83 12.54
N MET A 54 14.29 -3.18 13.53
CA MET A 54 15.68 -2.70 13.57
C MET A 54 16.49 -3.24 12.38
N ILE A 55 16.28 -4.52 12.02
CA ILE A 55 16.92 -5.12 10.84
C ILE A 55 16.41 -4.43 9.57
N GLN A 56 15.09 -4.29 9.43
CA GLN A 56 14.48 -3.63 8.27
C GLN A 56 14.92 -2.17 8.13
N GLY A 57 15.00 -1.41 9.22
CA GLY A 57 15.44 -0.02 9.18
C GLY A 57 16.92 0.17 8.85
N ARG A 58 17.75 -0.89 8.99
CA ARG A 58 19.18 -0.86 8.68
C ARG A 58 19.51 -1.41 7.29
N TYR A 59 18.77 -2.41 6.84
CA TYR A 59 19.10 -3.17 5.63
C TYR A 59 17.98 -3.19 4.58
N GLY A 60 16.78 -2.75 4.93
CA GLY A 60 15.66 -2.65 3.99
C GLY A 60 15.76 -1.40 3.13
N ALA A 61 15.00 -1.40 2.03
CA ALA A 61 14.84 -0.21 1.19
C ALA A 61 14.13 0.92 1.96
N ASP A 62 14.49 2.17 1.66
CA ASP A 62 13.77 3.34 2.16
C ASP A 62 12.47 3.55 1.37
N VAL A 63 11.50 2.69 1.64
CA VAL A 63 10.19 2.68 0.98
C VAL A 63 9.44 4.01 1.16
N LEU A 64 9.72 4.75 2.23
CA LEU A 64 9.01 6.01 2.52
C LEU A 64 9.36 7.10 1.50
N ALA A 65 10.58 7.11 0.96
CA ALA A 65 11.00 8.01 -0.11
C ALA A 65 10.19 7.83 -1.41
N TYR A 66 9.60 6.64 -1.61
CA TYR A 66 8.82 6.30 -2.81
C TYR A 66 7.30 6.25 -2.58
N SER A 67 6.87 6.48 -1.34
CA SER A 67 5.44 6.52 -0.98
C SER A 67 4.83 7.91 -1.25
N GLU A 68 3.54 8.11 -0.97
CA GLU A 68 2.83 9.37 -1.20
C GLU A 68 3.49 10.58 -0.51
N SER A 69 3.02 11.82 -0.72
CA SER A 69 3.55 12.93 0.08
C SER A 69 2.87 13.00 1.45
N LEU A 70 3.53 13.62 2.44
CA LEU A 70 2.91 13.90 3.74
C LEU A 70 1.68 14.83 3.58
N GLU A 71 1.72 15.72 2.59
CA GLU A 71 0.61 16.56 2.19
C GLU A 71 -0.61 15.71 1.80
N SER A 72 -0.44 14.76 0.87
CA SER A 72 -1.54 13.89 0.42
C SER A 72 -2.16 13.09 1.56
N VAL A 73 -1.34 12.52 2.45
CA VAL A 73 -1.83 11.65 3.52
C VAL A 73 -2.50 12.44 4.67
N SER A 74 -2.11 13.71 4.86
CA SER A 74 -2.69 14.58 5.90
C SER A 74 -3.83 15.46 5.40
N PHE A 75 -4.08 15.54 4.09
CA PHE A 75 -5.04 16.47 3.47
C PHE A 75 -6.45 16.42 4.08
N THR A 76 -6.93 15.24 4.46
CA THR A 76 -8.30 15.04 4.97
C THR A 76 -8.37 14.95 6.49
N SER A 77 -7.24 15.05 7.19
CA SER A 77 -7.17 14.97 8.65
C SER A 77 -7.65 16.25 9.34
N THR A 78 -8.71 16.86 8.80
CA THR A 78 -9.36 18.04 9.39
C THR A 78 -10.03 17.67 10.71
N SER A 79 -10.14 18.64 11.63
CA SER A 79 -10.77 18.40 12.93
C SER A 79 -12.22 17.91 12.81
N THR A 80 -12.97 18.39 11.82
CA THR A 80 -14.36 18.00 11.59
C THR A 80 -14.48 16.55 11.11
N GLU A 81 -13.62 16.11 10.20
CA GLU A 81 -13.64 14.73 9.71
C GLU A 81 -13.04 13.76 10.75
N VAL A 82 -11.98 14.15 11.44
CA VAL A 82 -11.39 13.37 12.54
C VAL A 82 -12.41 13.09 13.65
N VAL A 83 -13.16 14.10 14.10
CA VAL A 83 -14.17 13.93 15.15
C VAL A 83 -15.32 13.01 14.71
N ARG A 84 -15.61 12.96 13.40
CA ARG A 84 -16.57 12.01 12.81
C ARG A 84 -15.98 10.60 12.61
N GLY A 85 -14.68 10.41 12.86
CA GLY A 85 -13.97 9.16 12.59
C GLY A 85 -13.60 8.95 11.12
N LEU A 86 -13.72 10.00 10.30
CA LEU A 86 -13.54 9.96 8.86
C LEU A 86 -12.25 10.64 8.38
N GLY A 87 -11.35 11.07 9.28
CA GLY A 87 -10.14 11.80 8.89
C GLY A 87 -9.16 11.06 7.98
N TYR A 88 -9.34 9.75 7.73
CA TYR A 88 -8.44 8.95 6.90
C TYR A 88 -8.60 9.24 5.40
N TRP A 89 -7.48 9.63 4.76
CA TRP A 89 -7.46 10.14 3.39
C TRP A 89 -7.97 9.17 2.32
N LEU A 90 -7.72 7.86 2.45
CA LEU A 90 -8.25 6.87 1.49
C LEU A 90 -9.79 6.83 1.42
N PHE A 91 -10.51 7.38 2.40
CA PHE A 91 -11.97 7.47 2.34
C PHE A 91 -12.46 8.45 1.27
N TYR A 92 -11.61 9.38 0.81
CA TYR A 92 -11.97 10.44 -0.14
C TYR A 92 -11.34 10.24 -1.51
N ILE A 93 -10.33 9.37 -1.63
CA ILE A 93 -9.67 9.10 -2.90
C ILE A 93 -10.59 8.27 -3.79
N ARG A 94 -10.60 8.67 -5.06
CA ARG A 94 -11.32 8.01 -6.14
C ARG A 94 -10.48 8.11 -7.38
N ASP A 95 -10.47 7.05 -8.16
CA ASP A 95 -9.98 7.05 -9.53
C ASP A 95 -11.18 7.05 -10.50
N SER A 96 -10.93 6.93 -11.80
CA SER A 96 -11.99 6.79 -12.80
C SER A 96 -12.78 5.48 -12.67
N PHE A 97 -12.25 4.51 -11.91
CA PHE A 97 -12.83 3.18 -11.73
C PHE A 97 -13.80 3.12 -10.56
N ALA A 98 -13.33 3.51 -9.38
CA ALA A 98 -14.07 3.44 -8.14
C ALA A 98 -13.50 4.41 -7.11
N ALA A 99 -14.23 4.58 -6.01
CA ALA A 99 -13.60 5.02 -4.78
C ALA A 99 -12.60 3.95 -4.31
N THR A 100 -11.50 4.36 -3.68
CA THR A 100 -10.54 3.39 -3.09
C THR A 100 -11.24 2.45 -2.12
N THR A 101 -12.28 2.93 -1.45
CA THR A 101 -13.30 2.06 -0.84
C THR A 101 -14.68 2.67 -1.00
N THR A 102 -15.65 1.85 -1.40
CA THR A 102 -17.07 2.23 -1.48
C THR A 102 -17.71 2.34 -0.10
N ALA A 103 -17.10 1.77 0.94
CA ALA A 103 -17.60 1.79 2.31
C ALA A 103 -17.68 3.21 2.92
N SER A 104 -16.87 4.15 2.43
CA SER A 104 -16.92 5.55 2.90
C SER A 104 -18.08 6.34 2.29
N LEU A 105 -18.60 5.93 1.12
CA LEU A 105 -19.53 6.75 0.31
C LEU A 105 -20.81 7.11 1.08
N ASP A 106 -21.34 6.17 1.86
CA ASP A 106 -22.52 6.41 2.68
C ASP A 106 -22.28 7.52 3.71
N TYR A 107 -21.09 7.59 4.30
CA TYR A 107 -20.73 8.64 5.26
C TYR A 107 -20.46 10.00 4.62
N LEU A 108 -20.21 10.04 3.30
CA LEU A 108 -19.89 11.24 2.55
C LEU A 108 -21.10 11.83 1.81
N ALA A 109 -22.01 10.99 1.31
CA ALA A 109 -23.09 11.41 0.42
C ALA A 109 -24.49 11.25 1.03
N SER A 110 -24.71 10.29 1.93
CA SER A 110 -26.04 10.03 2.49
C SER A 110 -26.33 10.98 3.65
N ILE A 111 -27.22 11.95 3.43
CA ILE A 111 -27.69 12.88 4.48
C ILE A 111 -28.21 12.10 5.70
N LYS A 112 -28.85 10.94 5.48
CA LYS A 112 -29.36 10.09 6.56
C LYS A 112 -28.22 9.55 7.43
N THR A 113 -27.20 8.96 6.80
CA THR A 113 -26.03 8.39 7.51
C THR A 113 -25.26 9.50 8.22
N ILE A 114 -25.07 10.64 7.56
CA ILE A 114 -24.42 11.83 8.15
C ILE A 114 -25.20 12.31 9.39
N ALA A 115 -26.53 12.45 9.28
CA ALA A 115 -27.37 12.89 10.39
C ALA A 115 -27.35 11.91 11.58
N ILE A 116 -27.37 10.59 11.30
CA ILE A 116 -27.25 9.55 12.32
C ILE A 116 -25.89 9.63 13.01
N GLY A 117 -24.80 9.77 12.26
CA GLY A 117 -23.44 9.91 12.81
C GLY A 117 -23.29 11.16 13.68
N VAL A 118 -23.83 12.30 13.24
CA VAL A 118 -23.85 13.54 14.02
C VAL A 118 -24.71 13.39 15.28
N ALA A 119 -25.88 12.76 15.19
CA ALA A 119 -26.74 12.51 16.35
C ALA A 119 -26.07 11.58 17.38
N LEU A 120 -25.39 10.53 16.91
CA LEU A 120 -24.60 9.64 17.75
C LEU A 120 -23.46 10.40 18.44
N LEU A 121 -22.67 11.16 17.69
CA LEU A 121 -21.60 12.00 18.23
C LEU A 121 -22.13 12.98 19.28
N ALA A 122 -23.23 13.68 18.99
CA ALA A 122 -23.87 14.60 19.92
C ALA A 122 -24.31 13.87 21.20
N SER A 123 -24.87 12.67 21.08
CA SER A 123 -25.26 11.85 22.24
C SER A 123 -24.07 11.50 23.12
N CYS A 124 -22.89 11.26 22.55
CA CYS A 124 -21.65 11.01 23.30
C CYS A 124 -21.18 12.27 24.05
N LEU A 125 -21.21 13.43 23.39
CA LEU A 125 -20.75 14.70 23.96
C LEU A 125 -21.67 15.22 25.07
N VAL A 126 -22.99 15.03 24.94
CA VAL A 126 -23.98 15.44 25.97
C VAL A 126 -23.64 14.84 27.33
N GLY A 127 -23.26 13.56 27.40
CA GLY A 127 -22.92 12.89 28.66
C GLY A 127 -21.69 13.48 29.33
N ILE A 128 -20.70 13.90 28.54
CA ILE A 128 -19.47 14.51 29.05
C ILE A 128 -19.76 15.89 29.66
N VAL A 129 -20.62 16.67 29.02
CA VAL A 129 -20.95 18.04 29.45
C VAL A 129 -21.91 18.04 30.64
N THR A 130 -22.95 17.21 30.59
CA THR A 130 -24.07 17.27 31.56
C THR A 130 -23.81 16.48 32.84
N THR A 131 -22.96 15.46 32.80
CA THR A 131 -22.71 14.63 33.97
C THR A 131 -21.57 15.13 34.83
N ARG A 132 -21.61 14.76 36.12
CA ARG A 132 -20.54 15.01 37.09
C ARG A 132 -19.74 13.75 37.40
N TRP A 133 -19.76 12.76 36.50
CA TRP A 133 -19.05 11.51 36.74
C TRP A 133 -17.56 11.77 36.96
N ALA A 134 -16.97 11.04 37.92
CA ALA A 134 -15.64 11.31 38.42
C ALA A 134 -14.55 11.16 37.33
N HIS A 135 -14.82 10.36 36.31
CA HIS A 135 -13.93 10.14 35.16
C HIS A 135 -14.36 10.87 33.88
N ARG A 136 -15.28 11.84 33.96
CA ARG A 136 -15.64 12.68 32.78
C ARG A 136 -14.43 13.40 32.20
N ARG A 137 -13.49 13.81 33.06
CA ARG A 137 -12.24 14.47 32.65
C ARG A 137 -11.37 13.52 31.84
N PHE A 138 -11.32 12.25 32.22
CA PHE A 138 -10.58 11.25 31.46
C PHE A 138 -11.18 11.06 30.06
N ALA A 139 -12.51 10.92 29.94
CA ALA A 139 -13.17 10.85 28.64
C ALA A 139 -12.90 12.09 27.77
N ALA A 140 -12.95 13.29 28.35
CA ALA A 140 -12.62 14.53 27.66
C ALA A 140 -11.14 14.60 27.24
N LEU A 141 -10.21 14.11 28.07
CA LEU A 141 -8.79 14.02 27.73
C LEU A 141 -8.54 13.05 26.57
N LEU A 142 -9.24 11.91 26.52
CA LEU A 142 -9.15 10.97 25.41
C LEU A 142 -9.66 11.59 24.10
N ILE A 143 -10.79 12.29 24.13
CA ILE A 143 -11.31 13.01 22.95
C ILE A 143 -10.33 14.09 22.51
N GLY A 144 -9.87 14.93 23.42
CA GLY A 144 -8.94 16.01 23.10
C GLY A 144 -7.61 15.50 22.53
N ALA A 145 -6.96 14.55 23.23
CA ALA A 145 -5.70 13.99 22.79
C ALA A 145 -5.84 13.19 21.49
N GLY A 146 -6.89 12.36 21.38
CA GLY A 146 -7.18 11.60 20.16
C GLY A 146 -7.42 12.50 18.96
N THR A 147 -8.22 13.56 19.11
CA THR A 147 -8.46 14.54 18.04
C THR A 147 -7.20 15.30 17.66
N ILE A 148 -6.44 15.84 18.63
CA ILE A 148 -5.21 16.60 18.34
C ILE A 148 -4.19 15.73 17.60
N LEU A 149 -3.96 14.50 18.08
CA LEU A 149 -3.02 13.58 17.44
C LEU A 149 -3.52 13.11 16.08
N ALA A 150 -4.83 12.88 15.91
CA ALA A 150 -5.40 12.43 14.65
C ALA A 150 -5.49 13.53 13.59
N VAL A 151 -5.65 14.79 14.00
CA VAL A 151 -5.50 15.95 13.09
C VAL A 151 -4.07 16.04 12.58
N GLY A 152 -3.10 15.66 13.40
CA GLY A 152 -1.75 15.53 12.91
C GLY A 152 -1.20 16.88 12.45
N VAL A 153 -0.56 16.84 11.29
CA VAL A 153 0.12 17.99 10.69
C VAL A 153 -0.81 18.88 9.87
N HIS A 154 -2.12 18.61 9.83
CA HIS A 154 -3.05 19.34 8.98
C HIS A 154 -3.43 20.73 9.54
N PRO A 155 -3.47 21.79 8.69
CA PRO A 155 -2.97 21.85 7.32
C PRO A 155 -1.43 21.89 7.29
N ILE A 156 -0.82 21.25 6.29
CA ILE A 156 0.64 21.04 6.26
C ILE A 156 1.44 22.35 6.15
N ASP A 157 0.89 23.37 5.50
CA ASP A 157 1.53 24.67 5.28
C ASP A 157 1.45 25.61 6.49
N ASP A 158 0.55 25.33 7.43
CA ASP A 158 0.36 26.13 8.65
C ASP A 158 0.07 25.20 9.85
N PRO A 159 1.05 24.35 10.25
CA PRO A 159 0.84 23.39 11.31
C PRO A 159 0.73 24.12 12.66
N SER A 160 -0.15 23.62 13.53
CA SER A 160 -0.32 24.20 14.86
C SER A 160 1.01 24.22 15.65
N PRO A 161 1.21 25.14 16.61
CA PRO A 161 2.44 25.23 17.39
C PRO A 161 2.87 23.94 18.10
N VAL A 162 1.90 23.10 18.48
CA VAL A 162 2.19 21.78 19.09
C VAL A 162 2.79 20.84 18.06
N MET A 163 2.29 20.89 16.83
CA MET A 163 2.69 19.97 15.76
C MET A 163 3.95 20.47 15.04
N SER A 164 4.18 21.78 14.95
CA SER A 164 5.44 22.34 14.46
C SER A 164 6.64 21.92 15.33
N VAL A 165 6.47 21.86 16.66
CA VAL A 165 7.49 21.32 17.58
C VAL A 165 7.75 19.83 17.36
N LEU A 166 6.72 19.05 17.02
CA LEU A 166 6.86 17.61 16.77
C LEU A 166 7.41 17.28 15.38
N LEU A 167 7.19 18.16 14.40
CA LEU A 167 7.66 18.03 13.01
C LEU A 167 9.15 18.35 12.86
N GLY A 168 9.67 19.34 13.60
CA GLY A 168 11.04 19.81 13.40
C GLY A 168 11.24 20.36 11.98
N ASP A 169 12.30 19.89 11.31
CA ASP A 169 12.63 20.18 9.90
C ASP A 169 11.86 19.32 8.89
N GLY A 170 11.00 18.40 9.34
CA GLY A 170 10.16 17.55 8.47
C GLY A 170 10.84 16.26 8.01
N GLU A 171 12.16 16.11 8.18
CA GLU A 171 12.93 14.91 7.81
C GLU A 171 13.08 13.91 8.97
N GLY A 172 12.75 14.32 10.20
CA GLY A 172 12.87 13.49 11.39
C GLY A 172 11.87 12.32 11.48
N GLY A 173 12.26 11.23 12.15
CA GLY A 173 11.41 10.03 12.35
C GLY A 173 10.07 10.27 13.06
N LEU A 174 9.91 11.37 13.81
CA LEU A 174 8.64 11.79 14.41
C LEU A 174 7.66 12.36 13.37
N ALA A 175 8.16 13.10 12.37
CA ALA A 175 7.36 13.59 11.24
C ALA A 175 6.88 12.42 10.37
N LEU A 176 7.75 11.44 10.11
CA LEU A 176 7.39 10.19 9.43
C LEU A 176 6.35 9.36 10.21
N ALA A 177 6.40 9.36 11.54
CA ALA A 177 5.40 8.70 12.38
C ALA A 177 4.03 9.39 12.36
N LEU A 178 4.00 10.71 12.19
CA LEU A 178 2.78 11.52 12.09
C LEU A 178 2.11 11.47 10.72
N ARG A 179 2.78 10.88 9.71
CA ARG A 179 2.23 10.66 8.37
C ARG A 179 0.88 9.95 8.36
N SER A 180 0.59 9.11 9.35
CA SER A 180 -0.73 8.52 9.53
C SER A 180 -1.28 8.83 10.92
N SER A 181 -1.36 10.11 11.22
CA SER A 181 -1.92 10.71 12.44
C SER A 181 -3.27 10.09 12.84
N THR A 182 -4.15 9.83 11.86
CA THR A 182 -5.49 9.28 12.06
C THR A 182 -5.52 7.90 12.73
N ARG A 183 -4.37 7.23 12.88
CA ARG A 183 -4.22 6.06 13.76
C ARG A 183 -4.52 6.35 15.24
N ALA A 184 -4.61 7.62 15.64
CA ALA A 184 -5.05 8.05 16.96
C ALA A 184 -6.59 8.12 17.14
N VAL A 185 -7.38 7.98 16.06
CA VAL A 185 -8.86 7.98 16.12
C VAL A 185 -9.43 6.98 17.13
N PRO A 186 -8.89 5.76 17.33
CA PRO A 186 -9.38 4.85 18.37
C PRO A 186 -9.35 5.44 19.80
N VAL A 187 -8.39 6.33 20.11
CA VAL A 187 -8.32 7.02 21.41
C VAL A 187 -9.52 7.97 21.57
N LEU A 188 -9.84 8.73 20.53
CA LEU A 188 -11.01 9.59 20.45
C LEU A 188 -12.30 8.76 20.61
N VAL A 189 -12.45 7.68 19.84
CA VAL A 189 -13.63 6.81 19.86
C VAL A 189 -13.86 6.20 21.25
N LEU A 190 -12.81 5.79 21.95
CA LEU A 190 -12.91 5.31 23.33
C LEU A 190 -13.46 6.38 24.27
N GLY A 191 -13.00 7.62 24.14
CA GLY A 191 -13.53 8.76 24.90
C GLY A 191 -15.00 9.04 24.59
N LEU A 192 -15.40 8.96 23.32
CA LEU A 192 -16.80 9.10 22.90
C LEU A 192 -17.68 7.98 23.47
N ALA A 193 -17.21 6.72 23.48
CA ALA A 193 -17.94 5.60 24.06
C ALA A 193 -18.18 5.78 25.57
N LEU A 194 -17.19 6.29 26.32
CA LEU A 194 -17.39 6.70 27.71
C LEU A 194 -18.42 7.83 27.83
N GLY A 195 -18.40 8.76 26.88
CA GLY A 195 -19.43 9.80 26.70
C GLY A 195 -20.83 9.24 26.62
N ALA A 196 -21.06 8.31 25.69
CA ALA A 196 -22.35 7.63 25.52
C ALA A 196 -22.80 6.92 26.82
N ALA A 197 -21.89 6.21 27.49
CA ALA A 197 -22.19 5.54 28.76
C ALA A 197 -22.58 6.54 29.86
N MET A 198 -21.97 7.73 29.89
CA MET A 198 -22.35 8.81 30.79
C MET A 198 -23.75 9.36 30.48
N THR A 199 -24.08 9.57 29.20
CA THR A 199 -25.41 10.05 28.78
C THR A 199 -26.51 9.08 29.20
N VAL A 200 -26.30 7.79 28.98
CA VAL A 200 -27.18 6.72 29.45
C VAL A 200 -27.31 6.74 30.98
N SER A 201 -26.17 6.87 31.67
CA SER A 201 -26.14 6.83 33.14
C SER A 201 -26.77 8.07 33.79
N ALA A 202 -26.85 9.20 33.08
CA ALA A 202 -27.49 10.43 33.56
C ALA A 202 -28.99 10.26 33.86
N LEU A 203 -29.65 9.30 33.18
CA LEU A 203 -31.07 9.02 33.36
C LEU A 203 -31.35 7.88 34.35
N ARG A 204 -30.34 7.39 35.07
CA ARG A 204 -30.53 6.33 36.08
C ARG A 204 -31.54 6.78 37.13
N GLY A 205 -32.51 5.91 37.42
CA GLY A 205 -33.56 6.16 38.40
C GLY A 205 -34.80 6.86 37.84
N ILE A 206 -34.75 7.42 36.63
CA ILE A 206 -35.92 8.00 35.96
C ILE A 206 -36.75 6.88 35.34
N ARG A 207 -38.07 6.91 35.58
CA ARG A 207 -39.03 5.94 35.01
C ARG A 207 -40.00 6.66 34.07
N LEU A 208 -40.08 6.19 32.83
CA LEU A 208 -41.00 6.68 31.81
C LEU A 208 -42.31 5.90 31.89
N ARG A 209 -43.45 6.60 31.88
CA ARG A 209 -44.77 5.98 31.82
C ARG A 209 -45.10 5.64 30.37
N VAL A 210 -45.57 4.42 30.11
CA VAL A 210 -46.00 4.03 28.76
C VAL A 210 -47.47 4.46 28.59
N PRO A 211 -47.84 5.25 27.56
CA PRO A 211 -49.20 5.78 27.44
C PRO A 211 -50.32 4.73 27.25
N LEU A 212 -49.96 3.52 26.81
CA LEU A 212 -50.89 2.45 26.44
C LEU A 212 -50.88 1.24 27.41
N THR A 213 -50.05 1.26 28.45
CA THR A 213 -49.98 0.20 29.47
C THR A 213 -49.67 0.82 30.84
N ASP A 214 -50.08 0.19 31.95
CA ASP A 214 -49.68 0.63 33.30
C ASP A 214 -48.20 0.34 33.65
N SER A 215 -47.41 -0.05 32.65
CA SER A 215 -46.00 -0.36 32.79
C SER A 215 -45.13 0.89 32.84
N ARG A 216 -44.04 0.80 33.60
CA ARG A 216 -43.01 1.85 33.68
C ARG A 216 -41.69 1.33 33.13
N LEU A 217 -41.17 1.99 32.12
CA LEU A 217 -39.87 1.66 31.53
C LEU A 217 -38.78 2.47 32.21
N ARG A 218 -37.59 1.86 32.31
CA ARG A 218 -36.38 2.50 32.80
C ARG A 218 -35.82 3.43 31.72
N ALA A 219 -35.74 4.73 32.00
CA ALA A 219 -35.30 5.72 31.00
C ALA A 219 -33.87 5.48 30.52
N ASP A 220 -32.98 5.05 31.43
CA ASP A 220 -31.61 4.64 31.11
C ASP A 220 -31.57 3.44 30.15
N ALA A 221 -32.43 2.44 30.36
CA ALA A 221 -32.51 1.28 29.46
C ALA A 221 -33.03 1.68 28.06
N VAL A 222 -34.07 2.53 27.99
CA VAL A 222 -34.60 3.03 26.71
C VAL A 222 -33.54 3.82 25.95
N LEU A 223 -32.83 4.72 26.63
CA LEU A 223 -31.76 5.51 26.00
C LEU A 223 -30.58 4.63 25.58
N ALA A 224 -30.21 3.63 26.38
CA ALA A 224 -29.15 2.68 26.00
C ALA A 224 -29.50 1.95 24.69
N VAL A 225 -30.75 1.49 24.57
CA VAL A 225 -31.25 0.88 23.33
C VAL A 225 -31.24 1.88 22.17
N ALA A 226 -31.69 3.12 22.39
CA ALA A 226 -31.68 4.16 21.35
C ALA A 226 -30.26 4.47 20.85
N VAL A 227 -29.28 4.62 21.76
CA VAL A 227 -27.87 4.84 21.40
C VAL A 227 -27.29 3.62 20.68
N ALA A 228 -27.62 2.40 21.12
CA ALA A 228 -27.20 1.19 20.43
C ALA A 228 -27.79 1.10 19.01
N ILE A 229 -29.07 1.44 18.84
CA ILE A 229 -29.72 1.52 17.53
C ILE A 229 -29.04 2.58 16.66
N LEU A 230 -28.73 3.76 17.20
CA LEU A 230 -27.99 4.79 16.45
C LEU A 230 -26.61 4.28 16.02
N ALA A 231 -25.87 3.62 16.90
CA ALA A 231 -24.56 3.05 16.59
C ALA A 231 -24.63 1.98 15.49
N VAL A 232 -25.62 1.08 15.57
CA VAL A 232 -25.86 0.05 14.54
C VAL A 232 -26.34 0.67 13.23
N ALA A 233 -27.23 1.66 13.27
CA ALA A 233 -27.72 2.35 12.08
C ALA A 233 -26.61 3.17 11.39
N ASN A 234 -25.64 3.65 12.17
CA ASN A 234 -24.42 4.29 11.69
C ASN A 234 -23.40 3.31 11.10
N LEU A 235 -23.70 2.02 10.99
CA LEU A 235 -22.89 1.02 10.28
C LEU A 235 -23.63 0.60 9.00
N PRO A 236 -23.41 1.28 7.86
CA PRO A 236 -24.05 0.96 6.58
C PRO A 236 -24.01 -0.52 6.20
N ALA A 237 -22.87 -1.19 6.41
CA ALA A 237 -22.69 -2.61 6.07
C ALA A 237 -23.70 -3.53 6.75
N LEU A 238 -24.14 -3.23 7.98
CA LEU A 238 -25.17 -4.02 8.68
C LEU A 238 -26.57 -3.84 8.06
N ARG A 239 -26.81 -2.73 7.36
CA ARG A 239 -28.08 -2.43 6.68
C ARG A 239 -28.10 -2.97 5.25
N THR A 240 -26.97 -2.90 4.55
CA THR A 240 -26.87 -3.25 3.12
C THR A 240 -26.35 -4.67 2.88
N GLY A 241 -25.74 -5.32 3.87
CA GLY A 241 -25.00 -6.56 3.69
C GLY A 241 -23.64 -6.37 3.00
N GLY A 242 -23.25 -5.13 2.70
CA GLY A 242 -22.00 -4.78 2.02
C GLY A 242 -20.78 -4.84 2.94
N PHE A 243 -20.44 -6.03 3.43
CA PHE A 243 -19.21 -6.28 4.21
C PHE A 243 -17.98 -6.47 3.32
N VAL A 244 -18.20 -6.84 2.06
CA VAL A 244 -17.18 -6.91 1.02
C VAL A 244 -17.43 -5.75 0.08
N ASP A 245 -16.36 -5.01 -0.23
CA ASP A 245 -16.42 -3.95 -1.21
C ASP A 245 -16.67 -4.58 -2.59
N PRO A 246 -17.71 -4.19 -3.35
CA PRO A 246 -17.96 -4.77 -4.67
C PRO A 246 -16.76 -4.62 -5.63
N ALA A 247 -15.93 -3.58 -5.45
CA ALA A 247 -14.72 -3.39 -6.24
C ALA A 247 -13.59 -4.40 -5.91
N LEU A 248 -13.71 -5.12 -4.79
CA LEU A 248 -12.80 -6.17 -4.33
C LEU A 248 -13.46 -7.56 -4.33
N GLU A 249 -14.73 -7.64 -4.74
CA GLU A 249 -15.45 -8.91 -4.80
C GLU A 249 -14.93 -9.73 -5.98
N ARG A 250 -14.53 -10.96 -5.67
CA ARG A 250 -13.99 -11.94 -6.61
C ARG A 250 -14.03 -13.32 -5.96
N ASP A 251 -13.80 -14.35 -6.77
CA ASP A 251 -13.58 -15.69 -6.26
C ASP A 251 -12.36 -15.73 -5.31
N ALA A 252 -12.43 -16.65 -4.34
CA ALA A 252 -11.37 -16.82 -3.35
C ALA A 252 -10.07 -17.31 -3.99
N ASP A 253 -10.19 -18.28 -4.90
CA ASP A 253 -9.08 -18.86 -5.65
C ASP A 253 -8.90 -18.15 -7.00
N PRO A 254 -7.65 -17.91 -7.44
CA PRO A 254 -7.39 -17.43 -8.79
C PRO A 254 -7.86 -18.42 -9.87
N PRO A 255 -8.02 -17.98 -11.13
CA PRO A 255 -8.40 -18.85 -12.23
C PRO A 255 -7.43 -20.03 -12.40
N ALA A 256 -7.95 -21.16 -12.89
CA ALA A 256 -7.15 -22.36 -13.14
C ALA A 256 -5.93 -22.09 -14.04
N SER A 257 -6.02 -21.16 -15.00
CA SER A 257 -4.88 -20.78 -15.84
C SER A 257 -3.71 -20.21 -15.05
N TRP A 258 -3.96 -19.44 -14.00
CA TRP A 258 -2.92 -18.92 -13.10
C TRP A 258 -2.32 -20.04 -12.26
N LEU A 259 -3.15 -20.92 -11.70
CA LEU A 259 -2.71 -22.05 -10.87
C LEU A 259 -1.88 -23.05 -11.69
N ASP A 260 -2.33 -23.40 -12.90
CA ASP A 260 -1.64 -24.32 -13.80
C ASP A 260 -0.30 -23.75 -14.27
N ALA A 261 -0.25 -22.45 -14.57
CA ALA A 261 0.99 -21.77 -14.95
C ALA A 261 1.99 -21.71 -13.79
N ALA A 262 1.53 -21.42 -12.57
CA ALA A 262 2.38 -21.42 -11.37
C ALA A 262 2.91 -22.83 -11.07
N ALA A 263 2.07 -23.86 -11.15
CA ALA A 263 2.49 -25.26 -11.00
C ALA A 263 3.49 -25.68 -12.09
N HIS A 264 3.36 -25.17 -13.32
CA HIS A 264 4.34 -25.39 -14.38
C HIS A 264 5.69 -24.75 -14.03
N LEU A 265 5.68 -23.51 -13.53
CA LEU A 265 6.88 -22.80 -13.10
C LEU A 265 7.63 -23.55 -11.98
N ASP A 266 6.90 -24.09 -11.00
CA ASP A 266 7.48 -24.89 -9.90
C ASP A 266 8.08 -26.21 -10.37
N GLY A 267 7.72 -26.69 -11.57
CA GLY A 267 8.33 -27.84 -12.22
C GLY A 267 9.65 -27.54 -12.95
N LEU A 268 10.02 -26.27 -13.12
CA LEU A 268 11.23 -25.85 -13.82
C LEU A 268 12.48 -25.94 -12.92
N PRO A 269 13.70 -26.04 -13.50
CA PRO A 269 14.95 -26.13 -12.74
C PRO A 269 15.15 -24.93 -11.79
N GLU A 270 15.52 -25.19 -10.54
CA GLU A 270 15.83 -24.16 -9.54
C GLU A 270 17.03 -23.26 -9.92
N GLY A 271 17.20 -22.14 -9.21
CA GLY A 271 18.36 -21.24 -9.35
C GLY A 271 18.12 -20.01 -10.25
N TYR A 272 16.93 -19.90 -10.84
CA TYR A 272 16.51 -18.81 -11.71
C TYR A 272 15.28 -18.10 -11.16
N ARG A 273 14.97 -16.96 -11.76
CA ARG A 273 13.85 -16.09 -11.41
C ARG A 273 12.81 -16.04 -12.52
N VAL A 274 11.62 -15.57 -12.17
CA VAL A 274 10.56 -15.25 -13.12
C VAL A 274 10.37 -13.73 -13.17
N LEU A 275 10.39 -13.14 -14.35
CA LEU A 275 10.08 -11.73 -14.56
C LEU A 275 8.60 -11.58 -14.95
N GLN A 276 7.82 -10.81 -14.20
CA GLN A 276 6.43 -10.52 -14.57
C GLN A 276 6.34 -9.23 -15.38
N VAL A 277 5.67 -9.28 -16.54
CA VAL A 277 5.43 -8.14 -17.44
C VAL A 277 3.99 -8.13 -17.99
N PRO A 278 3.43 -6.96 -18.36
CA PRO A 278 3.95 -5.64 -17.99
C PRO A 278 3.90 -5.45 -16.47
N GLY A 279 4.70 -4.52 -15.96
CA GLY A 279 4.71 -4.10 -14.58
C GLY A 279 3.36 -3.52 -14.16
N THR A 280 2.97 -3.76 -12.91
CA THR A 280 1.65 -3.37 -12.42
C THR A 280 1.76 -2.88 -10.98
N GLU A 281 1.32 -1.66 -10.70
CA GLU A 281 1.35 -1.13 -9.33
C GLU A 281 0.50 -1.96 -8.36
N PHE A 282 -0.63 -2.46 -8.84
CA PHE A 282 -1.57 -3.26 -8.07
C PHE A 282 -2.02 -4.47 -8.87
N GLY A 283 -2.33 -5.56 -8.17
CA GLY A 283 -2.86 -6.80 -8.76
C GLY A 283 -4.32 -6.63 -9.19
N ALA A 284 -4.57 -6.00 -10.32
CA ALA A 284 -5.89 -5.83 -10.92
C ALA A 284 -5.99 -6.58 -12.25
N TYR A 285 -6.92 -7.52 -12.32
CA TYR A 285 -7.11 -8.41 -13.46
C TYR A 285 -8.57 -8.43 -13.88
N ARG A 286 -8.85 -8.94 -15.09
CA ARG A 286 -10.21 -9.13 -15.59
C ARG A 286 -11.05 -10.05 -14.70
N TRP A 287 -10.43 -10.93 -13.93
CA TRP A 287 -11.09 -11.84 -12.99
C TRP A 287 -11.22 -11.29 -11.57
N GLY A 288 -10.60 -10.14 -11.25
CA GLY A 288 -10.76 -9.53 -9.94
C GLY A 288 -9.62 -8.60 -9.52
N TYR A 289 -9.87 -7.88 -8.42
CA TYR A 289 -8.88 -6.99 -7.80
C TYR A 289 -8.32 -7.60 -6.52
N THR A 290 -7.03 -7.92 -6.53
CA THR A 290 -6.29 -8.55 -5.43
C THR A 290 -5.50 -7.56 -4.58
N VAL A 291 -5.40 -6.31 -5.03
CA VAL A 291 -4.55 -5.24 -4.46
C VAL A 291 -3.06 -5.55 -4.61
N ASP A 292 -2.57 -6.61 -3.98
CA ASP A 292 -1.20 -7.10 -4.13
C ASP A 292 -1.09 -8.14 -5.26
N GLN A 293 0.09 -8.34 -5.85
CA GLN A 293 0.28 -9.43 -6.82
C GLN A 293 -0.04 -10.79 -6.17
N PRO A 294 -0.79 -11.68 -6.85
CA PRO A 294 -1.08 -13.01 -6.34
C PRO A 294 0.10 -13.96 -6.53
N LEU A 295 0.97 -13.71 -7.52
CA LEU A 295 2.06 -14.62 -7.90
C LEU A 295 3.00 -15.02 -6.74
N PRO A 296 3.41 -14.13 -5.81
CA PRO A 296 4.19 -14.50 -4.61
C PRO A 296 3.52 -15.55 -3.70
N ALA A 297 2.20 -15.75 -3.81
CA ALA A 297 1.47 -16.76 -3.05
C ALA A 297 1.19 -18.04 -3.86
N LEU A 298 1.51 -18.06 -5.16
CA LEU A 298 1.16 -19.15 -6.08
C LEU A 298 2.32 -20.04 -6.50
N THR A 299 3.56 -19.53 -6.45
CA THR A 299 4.77 -20.24 -6.88
C THR A 299 5.89 -20.08 -5.86
N GLU A 300 6.74 -21.10 -5.74
CA GLU A 300 7.95 -21.08 -4.93
C GLU A 300 9.14 -20.43 -5.68
N ARG A 301 8.95 -20.09 -6.95
CA ARG A 301 9.97 -19.49 -7.81
C ARG A 301 10.23 -18.06 -7.37
N PRO A 302 11.50 -17.64 -7.20
CA PRO A 302 11.80 -16.25 -6.89
C PRO A 302 11.37 -15.32 -8.03
N LEU A 303 10.75 -14.20 -7.68
CA LEU A 303 10.12 -13.29 -8.64
C LEU A 303 10.89 -12.00 -8.82
N VAL A 304 10.74 -11.41 -10.01
CA VAL A 304 11.10 -10.04 -10.32
C VAL A 304 9.82 -9.36 -10.82
N THR A 305 9.29 -8.44 -10.02
CA THR A 305 8.05 -7.71 -10.30
C THR A 305 8.31 -6.21 -10.22
N ARG A 306 7.57 -5.44 -11.01
CA ARG A 306 7.38 -4.01 -10.77
C ARG A 306 6.03 -3.83 -10.09
N ASP A 307 6.08 -3.50 -8.81
CA ASP A 307 4.91 -3.22 -7.96
C ASP A 307 4.89 -1.73 -7.57
N LEU A 308 3.84 -1.29 -6.84
CA LEU A 308 3.69 0.10 -6.38
C LEU A 308 4.92 0.63 -5.66
N LEU A 309 5.56 -0.21 -4.84
CA LEU A 309 6.73 0.15 -4.06
C LEU A 309 7.94 -0.64 -4.57
N PRO A 310 9.09 0.00 -4.77
CA PRO A 310 10.29 -0.69 -5.18
C PRO A 310 10.78 -1.63 -4.08
N LEU A 311 10.81 -2.93 -4.36
CA LEU A 311 11.25 -3.97 -3.44
C LEU A 311 12.58 -4.57 -3.91
N GLY A 312 13.70 -4.00 -3.47
CA GLY A 312 15.02 -4.50 -3.84
C GLY A 312 16.15 -3.52 -3.57
N SER A 313 17.35 -3.88 -4.01
CA SER A 313 18.49 -2.96 -4.04
C SER A 313 18.30 -1.92 -5.15
N ALA A 314 18.78 -0.69 -4.94
CA ALA A 314 18.65 0.40 -5.92
C ALA A 314 19.05 0.02 -7.36
N PRO A 315 20.17 -0.68 -7.63
CA PRO A 315 20.54 -1.06 -9.00
C PRO A 315 19.59 -2.08 -9.66
N ALA A 316 19.01 -2.98 -8.87
CA ALA A 316 18.05 -3.95 -9.37
C ALA A 316 16.73 -3.26 -9.74
N MET A 317 16.28 -2.33 -8.88
CA MET A 317 15.07 -1.57 -9.14
C MET A 317 15.22 -0.65 -10.35
N ASP A 318 16.35 0.05 -10.45
CA ASP A 318 16.70 0.89 -11.60
C ASP A 318 16.64 0.11 -12.92
N LEU A 319 17.24 -1.10 -12.97
CA LEU A 319 17.19 -1.93 -14.18
C LEU A 319 15.79 -2.47 -14.50
N VAL A 320 15.06 -2.98 -13.50
CA VAL A 320 13.72 -3.53 -13.71
C VAL A 320 12.74 -2.44 -14.15
N PHE A 321 12.80 -1.27 -13.53
CA PHE A 321 11.94 -0.15 -13.88
C PHE A 321 12.28 0.39 -15.26
N ALA A 322 13.56 0.53 -15.58
CA ALA A 322 13.99 0.97 -16.91
C ALA A 322 13.55 0.02 -18.03
N LEU A 323 13.55 -1.30 -17.79
CA LEU A 323 13.01 -2.26 -18.74
C LEU A 323 11.50 -2.11 -18.87
N ASP A 324 10.78 -2.03 -17.73
CA ASP A 324 9.32 -1.93 -17.74
C ASP A 324 8.81 -0.63 -18.36
N ASP A 325 9.48 0.49 -18.11
CA ASP A 325 9.14 1.79 -18.71
C ASP A 325 9.07 1.68 -20.25
N ARG A 326 9.93 0.86 -20.87
CA ARG A 326 9.89 0.63 -22.33
C ARG A 326 8.65 -0.15 -22.79
N PHE A 327 8.13 -1.05 -21.95
CA PHE A 327 6.84 -1.70 -22.22
C PHE A 327 5.71 -0.68 -22.09
N GLN A 328 5.70 0.14 -21.03
CA GLN A 328 4.64 1.14 -20.79
C GLN A 328 4.62 2.23 -21.87
N GLU A 329 5.79 2.69 -22.31
CA GLU A 329 5.94 3.74 -23.33
C GLU A 329 5.80 3.22 -24.77
N GLY A 330 5.78 1.89 -24.98
CA GLY A 330 5.76 1.29 -26.32
C GLY A 330 7.06 1.48 -27.10
N THR A 331 8.19 1.62 -26.40
CA THR A 331 9.52 1.91 -26.98
C THR A 331 10.50 0.74 -26.83
N LEU A 332 10.03 -0.43 -26.40
CA LEU A 332 10.87 -1.60 -26.17
C LEU A 332 11.48 -2.15 -27.46
N ASP A 333 12.81 -2.32 -27.44
CA ASP A 333 13.52 -3.20 -28.36
C ASP A 333 13.57 -4.62 -27.79
N VAL A 334 12.92 -5.57 -28.48
CA VAL A 334 12.85 -6.97 -28.04
C VAL A 334 14.23 -7.63 -27.92
N ALA A 335 15.23 -7.15 -28.69
CA ALA A 335 16.61 -7.62 -28.59
C ALA A 335 17.23 -7.38 -27.20
N GLY A 336 16.73 -6.38 -26.46
CA GLY A 336 17.19 -6.08 -25.11
C GLY A 336 16.64 -7.02 -24.03
N VAL A 337 15.56 -7.75 -24.29
CA VAL A 337 14.84 -8.52 -23.25
C VAL A 337 15.66 -9.69 -22.72
N ALA A 338 16.20 -10.55 -23.60
CA ALA A 338 16.99 -11.71 -23.16
C ALA A 338 18.28 -11.32 -22.42
N PRO A 339 19.11 -10.36 -22.89
CA PRO A 339 20.26 -9.88 -22.13
C PRO A 339 19.90 -9.32 -20.74
N VAL A 340 18.85 -8.50 -20.65
CA VAL A 340 18.41 -7.95 -19.35
C VAL A 340 17.87 -9.05 -18.44
N ALA A 341 17.13 -10.02 -18.97
CA ALA A 341 16.68 -11.19 -18.23
C ALA A 341 17.87 -11.99 -17.67
N ARG A 342 18.93 -12.20 -18.47
CA ARG A 342 20.16 -12.85 -17.99
C ARG A 342 20.80 -12.06 -16.86
N LEU A 343 20.92 -10.74 -16.93
CA LEU A 343 21.45 -9.91 -15.83
C LEU A 343 20.62 -10.08 -14.55
N LEU A 344 19.29 -10.10 -14.67
CA LEU A 344 18.37 -10.28 -13.55
C LEU A 344 18.34 -11.72 -13.02
N GLY A 345 18.91 -12.69 -13.75
CA GLY A 345 18.90 -14.11 -13.38
C GLY A 345 17.57 -14.79 -13.71
N VAL A 346 16.87 -14.28 -14.71
CA VAL A 346 15.54 -14.71 -15.15
C VAL A 346 15.71 -15.74 -16.26
N ASP A 347 14.97 -16.85 -16.16
CA ASP A 347 14.87 -17.86 -17.23
C ASP A 347 13.50 -17.87 -17.91
N THR A 348 12.51 -17.18 -17.33
CA THR A 348 11.12 -17.23 -17.77
C THR A 348 10.47 -15.87 -17.55
N VAL A 349 9.84 -15.35 -18.59
CA VAL A 349 9.00 -14.15 -18.52
C VAL A 349 7.54 -14.58 -18.40
N TRP A 350 6.88 -14.14 -17.34
CA TRP A 350 5.43 -14.25 -17.17
C TRP A 350 4.77 -13.04 -17.81
N VAL A 351 4.03 -13.26 -18.89
CA VAL A 351 3.18 -12.23 -19.51
C VAL A 351 1.79 -12.32 -18.89
N THR A 352 1.40 -11.28 -18.18
CA THR A 352 0.08 -11.14 -17.55
C THR A 352 -0.94 -10.67 -18.59
N GLY A 353 -1.50 -11.62 -19.34
CA GLY A 353 -2.42 -11.34 -20.45
C GLY A 353 -3.78 -10.80 -20.01
N ASP A 354 -4.25 -11.17 -18.82
CA ASP A 354 -5.56 -10.77 -18.29
C ASP A 354 -5.52 -9.58 -17.31
N VAL A 355 -4.44 -8.79 -17.33
CA VAL A 355 -4.35 -7.56 -16.55
C VAL A 355 -5.45 -6.56 -16.95
N ALA A 356 -6.03 -5.89 -15.96
CA ALA A 356 -6.97 -4.79 -16.18
C ALA A 356 -6.20 -3.53 -16.60
N PHE A 357 -5.60 -3.56 -17.81
CA PHE A 357 -4.67 -2.55 -18.30
C PHE A 357 -5.25 -1.13 -18.32
N ASP A 358 -6.55 -1.02 -18.59
CA ASP A 358 -7.28 0.25 -18.61
C ASP A 358 -7.41 0.89 -17.23
N ARG A 359 -7.33 0.09 -16.15
CA ARG A 359 -7.44 0.57 -14.76
C ARG A 359 -6.37 1.56 -14.36
N PHE A 360 -5.14 1.22 -14.72
CA PHE A 360 -3.96 1.97 -14.36
C PHE A 360 -3.15 2.33 -15.61
N ARG A 361 -3.82 2.51 -16.76
CA ARG A 361 -3.20 2.93 -18.04
C ARG A 361 -1.91 2.18 -18.37
N LEU A 362 -1.93 0.86 -18.15
CA LEU A 362 -0.80 -0.02 -18.37
C LEU A 362 -0.65 -0.33 -19.86
N ALA A 363 0.54 -0.83 -20.23
CA ALA A 363 0.78 -1.41 -21.55
C ALA A 363 -0.30 -2.45 -21.91
N ARG A 364 -0.76 -2.41 -23.17
CA ARG A 364 -1.78 -3.33 -23.67
C ARG A 364 -1.24 -4.76 -23.71
N PRO A 365 -1.87 -5.73 -23.01
CA PRO A 365 -1.32 -7.07 -22.87
C PRO A 365 -1.21 -7.81 -24.21
N GLU A 366 -2.10 -7.54 -25.16
CA GLU A 366 -2.04 -8.13 -26.51
C GLU A 366 -0.83 -7.64 -27.33
N ILE A 367 -0.39 -6.40 -27.11
CA ILE A 367 0.83 -5.86 -27.72
C ILE A 367 2.06 -6.48 -27.07
N VAL A 368 2.05 -6.62 -25.74
CA VAL A 368 3.16 -7.23 -24.97
C VAL A 368 3.32 -8.72 -25.30
N ASP A 369 2.23 -9.49 -25.37
CA ASP A 369 2.25 -10.91 -25.75
C ASP A 369 2.80 -11.10 -27.17
N ASP A 370 2.33 -10.31 -28.14
CA ASP A 370 2.84 -10.36 -29.51
C ASP A 370 4.33 -10.00 -29.58
N LEU A 371 4.73 -8.90 -28.92
CA LEU A 371 6.13 -8.45 -28.90
C LEU A 371 7.08 -9.54 -28.39
N LEU A 372 6.69 -10.24 -27.32
CA LEU A 372 7.50 -11.27 -26.67
C LEU A 372 7.38 -12.66 -27.29
N THR A 373 6.43 -12.87 -28.20
CA THR A 373 6.21 -14.18 -28.85
C THR A 373 6.34 -14.15 -30.38
N SER A 374 6.66 -12.97 -30.94
CA SER A 374 6.91 -12.77 -32.36
C SER A 374 8.14 -13.53 -32.87
N PRO A 375 8.27 -13.74 -34.19
CA PRO A 375 9.51 -14.28 -34.77
C PRO A 375 10.76 -13.46 -34.41
N ALA A 376 10.63 -12.13 -34.33
CA ALA A 376 11.73 -11.26 -33.91
C ALA A 376 12.14 -11.52 -32.44
N ALA A 377 11.20 -11.86 -31.56
CA ALA A 377 11.49 -12.28 -30.20
C ALA A 377 12.32 -13.59 -30.18
N ILE A 378 11.98 -14.53 -31.07
CA ILE A 378 12.72 -15.79 -31.19
C ILE A 378 14.16 -15.54 -31.63
N ASP A 379 14.34 -14.69 -32.65
CA ASP A 379 15.66 -14.29 -33.13
C ASP A 379 16.45 -13.51 -32.04
N ALA A 380 15.75 -12.81 -31.14
CA ALA A 380 16.29 -12.10 -29.99
C ALA A 380 16.60 -12.99 -28.76
N GLY A 381 16.39 -14.30 -28.84
CA GLY A 381 16.71 -15.24 -27.76
C GLY A 381 15.56 -15.54 -26.78
N LEU A 382 14.32 -15.29 -27.20
CA LEU A 382 13.13 -15.78 -26.48
C LEU A 382 12.71 -17.13 -27.09
N LEU A 383 12.34 -18.09 -26.25
CA LEU A 383 11.96 -19.44 -26.71
C LEU A 383 10.45 -19.54 -26.94
N PRO A 384 9.97 -20.55 -27.70
CA PRO A 384 8.54 -20.73 -27.94
C PRO A 384 7.72 -20.71 -26.64
N PRO A 385 6.64 -19.91 -26.57
CA PRO A 385 5.90 -19.71 -25.34
C PRO A 385 5.00 -20.90 -24.96
N VAL A 386 4.73 -21.03 -23.66
CA VAL A 386 3.70 -21.92 -23.10
C VAL A 386 2.51 -21.08 -22.67
N ARG A 387 1.31 -21.37 -23.19
CA ARG A 387 0.09 -20.59 -22.96
C ARG A 387 -0.90 -21.32 -22.07
N PHE A 388 -1.49 -20.61 -21.11
CA PHE A 388 -2.44 -21.16 -20.15
C PHE A 388 -3.77 -20.40 -20.20
N GLY A 389 -4.86 -21.16 -20.22
CA GLY A 389 -6.22 -20.62 -20.37
C GLY A 389 -6.66 -20.47 -21.83
N ARG A 390 -7.96 -20.26 -22.02
CA ARG A 390 -8.54 -20.05 -23.35
C ARG A 390 -8.24 -18.63 -23.82
N PRO A 391 -7.74 -18.43 -25.05
CA PRO A 391 -7.55 -17.09 -25.59
C PRO A 391 -8.84 -16.28 -25.62
N THR A 392 -8.81 -15.06 -25.10
CA THR A 392 -9.93 -14.12 -25.07
C THR A 392 -9.47 -12.73 -25.45
N THR A 393 -10.38 -11.92 -26.01
CA THR A 393 -10.11 -10.50 -26.27
C THR A 393 -10.18 -9.73 -24.96
N MET A 394 -9.11 -9.01 -24.63
CA MET A 394 -9.04 -8.16 -23.44
C MET A 394 -9.81 -6.86 -23.69
N GLN A 395 -11.09 -6.86 -23.36
CA GLN A 395 -11.94 -5.67 -23.48
C GLN A 395 -11.70 -4.74 -22.30
N ALA A 396 -11.48 -3.45 -22.59
CA ALA A 396 -11.49 -2.41 -21.57
C ALA A 396 -12.91 -2.20 -21.02
N ASP A 397 -13.02 -1.98 -19.72
CA ASP A 397 -14.31 -1.72 -19.06
C ASP A 397 -14.84 -0.32 -19.41
N TRP A 398 -13.93 0.61 -19.76
CA TRP A 398 -14.29 1.87 -20.39
C TRP A 398 -13.63 2.08 -21.75
N PRO A 399 -14.30 2.82 -22.65
CA PRO A 399 -13.72 3.19 -23.93
C PRO A 399 -12.39 3.92 -23.74
N THR A 400 -11.30 3.22 -24.02
CA THR A 400 -9.94 3.77 -24.02
C THR A 400 -9.55 3.98 -25.47
N VAL A 401 -9.78 5.20 -25.96
CA VAL A 401 -9.40 5.62 -27.31
C VAL A 401 -8.09 6.40 -27.24
N ASP A 402 -7.01 5.72 -27.61
CA ASP A 402 -5.65 6.23 -27.72
C ASP A 402 -5.08 5.96 -29.12
N GLU A 403 -3.86 6.42 -29.40
CA GLU A 403 -3.20 6.21 -30.69
C GLU A 403 -3.10 4.71 -31.03
N GLN A 404 -2.58 3.88 -30.12
CA GLN A 404 -2.45 2.44 -30.30
C GLN A 404 -3.79 1.77 -30.64
N SER A 405 -4.88 2.12 -29.95
CA SER A 405 -6.22 1.56 -30.19
C SER A 405 -6.77 1.86 -31.58
N ILE A 406 -6.25 2.89 -32.25
CA ILE A 406 -6.67 3.32 -33.58
C ILE A 406 -5.72 2.76 -34.66
N SER A 407 -4.42 2.70 -34.40
CA SER A 407 -3.39 2.40 -35.41
C SER A 407 -2.73 1.04 -35.30
N ASP A 408 -2.84 0.32 -34.18
CA ASP A 408 -2.19 -0.96 -33.99
C ASP A 408 -3.17 -2.13 -34.22
N ASP A 409 -2.94 -2.88 -35.31
CA ASP A 409 -3.78 -3.99 -35.76
C ASP A 409 -3.85 -5.16 -34.74
N ARG A 410 -2.95 -5.20 -33.75
CA ARG A 410 -2.95 -6.22 -32.69
C ARG A 410 -4.02 -5.95 -31.65
N VAL A 411 -4.47 -4.71 -31.50
CA VAL A 411 -5.47 -4.34 -30.49
C VAL A 411 -6.77 -5.11 -30.73
N GLY A 412 -7.23 -5.81 -29.70
CA GLY A 412 -8.41 -6.67 -29.77
C GLY A 412 -8.12 -8.13 -30.18
N ALA A 413 -6.87 -8.48 -30.51
CA ALA A 413 -6.48 -9.87 -30.75
C ALA A 413 -6.70 -10.72 -29.49
N PRO A 414 -7.25 -11.94 -29.62
CA PRO A 414 -7.45 -12.81 -28.48
C PRO A 414 -6.11 -13.41 -28.02
N ILE A 415 -5.80 -13.24 -26.74
CA ILE A 415 -4.57 -13.75 -26.09
C ILE A 415 -4.91 -14.62 -24.88
N ALA A 416 -3.97 -15.49 -24.50
CA ALA A 416 -4.13 -16.33 -23.31
C ALA A 416 -4.04 -15.47 -22.03
N PRO A 417 -4.79 -15.79 -20.96
CA PRO A 417 -4.68 -15.10 -19.67
C PRO A 417 -3.25 -15.07 -19.11
N VAL A 418 -2.50 -16.15 -19.31
CA VAL A 418 -1.09 -16.25 -18.91
C VAL A 418 -0.28 -16.86 -20.04
N THR A 419 0.83 -16.21 -20.39
CA THR A 419 1.84 -16.74 -21.31
C THR A 419 3.20 -16.78 -20.61
N LEU A 420 3.84 -17.94 -20.59
CA LEU A 420 5.21 -18.09 -20.11
C LEU A 420 6.15 -18.12 -21.31
N VAL A 421 7.15 -17.24 -21.32
CA VAL A 421 8.15 -17.13 -22.39
C VAL A 421 9.52 -17.49 -21.82
N PRO A 422 10.07 -18.68 -22.11
CA PRO A 422 11.39 -19.05 -21.63
C PRO A 422 12.50 -18.26 -22.34
N ILE A 423 13.63 -18.05 -21.67
CA ILE A 423 14.80 -17.32 -22.18
C ILE A 423 15.87 -18.33 -22.64
N SER A 424 16.48 -18.09 -23.80
CA SER A 424 17.61 -18.90 -24.27
C SER A 424 18.88 -18.60 -23.47
N ASP A 425 19.65 -19.65 -23.16
CA ASP A 425 20.90 -19.56 -22.41
C ASP A 425 20.79 -18.67 -21.15
N PRO A 426 19.85 -18.97 -20.23
CA PRO A 426 19.65 -18.17 -19.04
C PRO A 426 20.86 -18.29 -18.12
N VAL A 427 21.13 -17.24 -17.35
CA VAL A 427 22.24 -17.23 -16.39
C VAL A 427 21.69 -17.37 -14.97
N PRO A 428 22.18 -18.35 -14.17
CA PRO A 428 21.71 -18.54 -12.79
C PRO A 428 21.88 -17.30 -11.92
N THR A 429 21.02 -17.17 -10.90
CA THR A 429 21.07 -16.04 -9.95
C THR A 429 22.44 -15.95 -9.25
N VAL A 430 22.95 -17.09 -8.77
CA VAL A 430 24.27 -17.22 -8.17
C VAL A 430 25.27 -17.57 -9.25
N ARG A 431 26.22 -16.66 -9.50
CA ARG A 431 27.11 -16.72 -10.66
C ARG A 431 28.43 -16.02 -10.39
N VAL A 432 29.45 -16.40 -11.15
CA VAL A 432 30.74 -15.70 -11.20
C VAL A 432 30.93 -15.20 -12.62
N LYS A 433 31.45 -13.97 -12.75
CA LYS A 433 31.70 -13.33 -14.03
C LYS A 433 33.19 -13.05 -14.17
N THR A 434 33.72 -13.26 -15.37
CA THR A 434 35.13 -12.99 -15.70
C THR A 434 35.28 -11.80 -16.65
N ASP A 435 34.20 -11.41 -17.31
CA ASP A 435 34.14 -10.22 -18.14
C ASP A 435 33.47 -9.09 -17.37
N GLU A 436 34.12 -7.93 -17.33
CA GLU A 436 33.71 -6.77 -16.55
C GLU A 436 33.55 -5.56 -17.48
N ILE A 437 32.41 -4.89 -17.37
CA ILE A 437 32.09 -3.67 -18.12
C ILE A 437 31.80 -2.55 -17.14
N VAL A 438 32.36 -1.37 -17.39
CA VAL A 438 31.96 -0.15 -16.71
C VAL A 438 30.93 0.58 -17.57
N LEU A 439 29.77 0.89 -16.98
CA LEU A 439 28.70 1.66 -17.61
C LEU A 439 28.65 3.08 -17.02
N SER A 440 28.80 4.09 -17.86
CA SER A 440 28.43 5.47 -17.54
C SER A 440 27.00 5.72 -18.00
N GLY A 441 26.05 5.42 -17.12
CA GLY A 441 24.62 5.44 -17.39
C GLY A 441 23.80 4.99 -16.18
N ASP A 442 22.51 4.80 -16.40
CA ASP A 442 21.54 4.19 -15.47
C ASP A 442 20.95 2.90 -16.10
N GLY A 443 19.88 2.36 -15.54
CA GLY A 443 19.23 1.14 -16.01
C GLY A 443 18.75 1.24 -17.46
N ALA A 444 18.32 2.43 -17.90
CA ALA A 444 17.93 2.65 -19.29
C ALA A 444 19.13 2.49 -20.23
N GLY A 445 20.32 2.89 -19.78
CA GLY A 445 21.56 2.70 -20.51
C GLY A 445 21.95 1.22 -20.66
N ILE A 446 21.65 0.38 -19.65
CA ILE A 446 21.79 -1.09 -19.80
C ILE A 446 20.81 -1.60 -20.87
N VAL A 447 19.54 -1.22 -20.79
CA VAL A 447 18.51 -1.68 -21.73
C VAL A 447 18.87 -1.29 -23.18
N ASP A 448 19.33 -0.06 -23.40
CA ASP A 448 19.76 0.42 -24.71
C ASP A 448 21.02 -0.30 -25.20
N ALA A 449 22.00 -0.52 -24.33
CA ALA A 449 23.21 -1.27 -24.67
C ALA A 449 22.89 -2.72 -25.03
N ALA A 450 21.92 -3.34 -24.36
CA ALA A 450 21.43 -4.68 -24.65
C ALA A 450 20.73 -4.75 -26.02
N GLY A 451 19.78 -3.85 -26.28
CA GLY A 451 19.08 -3.78 -27.58
C GLY A 451 20.05 -3.54 -28.75
N ALA A 452 21.06 -2.68 -28.54
CA ALA A 452 22.10 -2.41 -29.53
C ALA A 452 23.13 -3.56 -29.70
N GLY A 453 23.01 -4.66 -28.94
CA GLY A 453 23.96 -5.78 -28.99
C GLY A 453 25.36 -5.44 -28.48
N VAL A 454 25.50 -4.37 -27.68
CA VAL A 454 26.76 -3.97 -27.05
C VAL A 454 27.08 -4.89 -25.86
N ILE A 455 26.06 -5.41 -25.19
CA ILE A 455 26.14 -6.39 -24.10
C ILE A 455 25.18 -7.56 -24.37
N ASP A 456 25.49 -8.74 -23.84
CA ASP A 456 24.64 -9.93 -23.98
C ASP A 456 24.03 -10.43 -22.67
N GLY A 457 24.35 -9.76 -21.56
CA GLY A 457 23.86 -10.07 -20.21
C GLY A 457 24.69 -11.13 -19.47
N THR A 458 25.79 -11.56 -20.07
CA THR A 458 26.74 -12.50 -19.45
C THR A 458 27.87 -11.78 -18.71
N GLU A 459 27.97 -10.46 -18.80
CA GLU A 459 29.03 -9.66 -18.21
C GLU A 459 28.71 -9.22 -16.76
N LEU A 460 29.74 -8.79 -16.02
CA LEU A 460 29.58 -8.01 -14.78
C LEU A 460 29.50 -6.54 -15.15
N ILE A 461 28.36 -5.90 -14.86
CA ILE A 461 28.18 -4.46 -15.10
C ILE A 461 28.43 -3.70 -13.80
N ARG A 462 29.32 -2.71 -13.86
CA ARG A 462 29.53 -1.73 -12.80
C ARG A 462 29.13 -0.34 -13.25
N TYR A 463 28.22 0.30 -12.52
CA TYR A 463 27.90 1.70 -12.75
C TYR A 463 29.10 2.56 -12.34
N SER A 464 29.57 3.41 -13.25
CA SER A 464 30.63 4.38 -12.94
C SER A 464 30.27 5.27 -11.75
N ALA A 465 28.99 5.63 -11.61
CA ALA A 465 28.49 6.45 -10.51
C ALA A 465 28.62 5.79 -9.13
N SER A 466 28.65 4.44 -9.05
CA SER A 466 28.79 3.73 -7.77
C SER A 466 30.24 3.39 -7.42
N LEU A 467 31.20 3.73 -8.29
CA LEU A 467 32.60 3.37 -8.13
C LEU A 467 33.44 4.41 -7.39
N GLU A 468 32.95 5.65 -7.19
CA GLU A 468 33.62 6.75 -6.48
C GLU A 468 35.16 6.76 -6.72
N ASP A 469 35.96 6.53 -5.66
CA ASP A 469 37.43 6.51 -5.70
C ASP A 469 38.03 5.32 -6.47
N GLY A 470 37.27 4.25 -6.66
CA GLY A 470 37.67 3.01 -7.35
C GLY A 470 37.48 3.01 -8.86
N LEU A 471 36.95 4.09 -9.44
CA LEU A 471 36.64 4.16 -10.88
C LEU A 471 37.85 3.87 -11.77
N VAL A 472 39.01 4.46 -11.46
CA VAL A 472 40.22 4.29 -12.28
C VAL A 472 40.68 2.84 -12.31
N ASP A 473 40.59 2.12 -11.19
CA ASP A 473 40.99 0.73 -11.12
C ASP A 473 39.98 -0.19 -11.82
N ALA A 474 38.68 0.09 -11.67
CA ALA A 474 37.63 -0.62 -12.41
C ALA A 474 37.77 -0.43 -13.93
N LEU A 475 38.12 0.78 -14.39
CA LEU A 475 38.39 1.03 -15.81
C LEU A 475 39.63 0.30 -16.34
N ARG A 476 40.61 0.00 -15.48
CA ARG A 476 41.79 -0.79 -15.86
C ARG A 476 41.48 -2.28 -15.96
N SER A 477 40.55 -2.79 -15.16
CA SER A 477 40.13 -4.20 -15.19
C SER A 477 39.03 -4.48 -16.21
N ALA A 478 38.21 -3.48 -16.55
CA ALA A 478 37.11 -3.63 -17.48
C ALA A 478 37.58 -3.89 -18.91
N SER A 479 36.89 -4.80 -19.60
CA SER A 479 37.07 -5.08 -21.02
C SER A 479 36.51 -3.96 -21.89
N ARG A 480 35.53 -3.21 -21.38
CA ARG A 480 34.86 -2.12 -22.08
C ARG A 480 34.33 -1.05 -21.13
N LEU A 481 34.35 0.19 -21.61
CA LEU A 481 33.57 1.31 -21.08
C LEU A 481 32.40 1.58 -22.05
N VAL A 482 31.18 1.51 -21.54
CA VAL A 482 29.96 1.89 -22.27
C VAL A 482 29.49 3.22 -21.72
N VAL A 483 29.36 4.23 -22.59
CA VAL A 483 28.91 5.57 -22.21
C VAL A 483 27.54 5.80 -22.82
N THR A 484 26.55 6.08 -21.98
CA THR A 484 25.21 6.45 -22.37
C THR A 484 24.91 7.86 -21.84
N ASP A 485 23.87 8.47 -22.37
CA ASP A 485 23.38 9.77 -21.94
C ASP A 485 22.18 9.64 -20.99
N THR A 486 22.00 8.49 -20.35
CA THR A 486 20.77 8.16 -19.61
C THR A 486 20.79 8.59 -18.14
N ASN A 487 21.97 8.66 -17.51
CA ASN A 487 22.14 9.16 -16.14
C ASN A 487 22.04 10.69 -16.07
N ARG A 488 20.84 11.22 -16.29
CA ARG A 488 20.52 12.65 -16.29
C ARG A 488 19.89 13.07 -14.98
N ASP A 489 20.14 14.30 -14.55
CA ASP A 489 19.36 14.94 -13.50
C ASP A 489 17.93 15.18 -14.01
N ARG A 490 16.97 14.38 -13.52
CA ARG A 490 15.57 14.40 -13.95
C ARG A 490 14.63 14.01 -12.83
N ALA A 491 13.40 14.53 -12.89
CA ALA A 491 12.30 13.94 -12.15
C ALA A 491 11.98 12.57 -12.77
N HIS A 492 12.00 11.51 -11.97
CA HIS A 492 11.61 10.18 -12.41
C HIS A 492 10.23 9.83 -11.85
N HIS A 493 9.35 9.35 -12.72
CA HIS A 493 8.02 8.91 -12.32
C HIS A 493 8.08 7.42 -11.96
N TRP A 494 8.04 7.12 -10.67
CA TRP A 494 8.09 5.73 -10.18
C TRP A 494 6.80 4.94 -10.43
N ARG A 495 5.74 5.64 -10.85
CA ARG A 495 4.43 5.06 -11.14
C ARG A 495 4.30 4.73 -12.62
N SER A 496 3.67 3.59 -12.91
CA SER A 496 3.44 3.13 -14.29
C SER A 496 2.35 3.95 -15.00
N SER A 497 1.69 4.90 -14.30
CA SER A 497 0.56 5.68 -14.84
C SER A 497 0.48 7.11 -14.35
#